data_AF-A0A954JVP9-F1
#
_entry.id   AF-A0A954JVP9-F1
#
_cell.length_a   1.000
_cell.length_b   1.000
_cell.length_c   1.000
_cell.angle_alpha   90.00
_cell.angle_beta   90.00
_cell.angle_gamma   90.00
#
_symmetry.space_group_name_H-M   'P 1'
#
loop_
_entity.id
_entity.type
_entity.pdbx_description
1 polymer ?
#
loop_
_entity_poly.entity_id
_entity_poly.type
_entity_poly.pdbx_seq_one_letter_code
_entity_poly.pdbx_strand_id
1 'polypeptide(L)'
;LIALIVFLGASLIAMLFASLLQRKFLGSILELTEKAHLVSEHGDYAIRAKKLSNDEVGYLVDTFNTMLGEIEKQNEEILTARDKAEEADQIKSEFLANMSHEIRTPMNGIIGMTDLAIEMCQSEEQRECLQHVSDSAYSLLGIINDI
;
A
#
# COMPACT_ATOMS: atom_id res chain seq x y z
N LEU A 1 73.36 -14.76 -3.00
CA LEU A 1 72.93 -13.59 -3.79
C LEU A 1 71.72 -13.89 -4.66
N ILE A 2 71.80 -14.89 -5.56
CA ILE A 2 70.69 -15.24 -6.48
C ILE A 2 69.40 -15.60 -5.73
N ALA A 3 69.46 -16.46 -4.71
CA ALA A 3 68.29 -16.83 -3.91
C ALA A 3 67.63 -15.62 -3.21
N LEU A 4 68.42 -14.65 -2.76
CA LEU A 4 67.92 -13.42 -2.13
C LEU A 4 67.17 -12.54 -3.15
N ILE A 5 67.72 -12.40 -4.35
CA ILE A 5 67.10 -11.62 -5.43
C ILE A 5 65.77 -12.25 -5.85
N VAL A 6 65.74 -13.58 -6.00
CA VAL A 6 64.51 -14.32 -6.34
C VAL A 6 63.46 -14.17 -5.24
N PHE A 7 63.86 -14.29 -3.98
CA PHE A 7 62.96 -14.12 -2.84
C PHE A 7 62.35 -12.70 -2.79
N LEU A 8 63.19 -11.67 -2.93
CA LEU A 8 62.73 -10.28 -2.93
C LEU A 8 61.82 -9.98 -4.12
N GLY A 9 62.14 -10.50 -5.31
CA GLY A 9 61.31 -10.35 -6.51
C GLY A 9 59.93 -11.01 -6.34
N ALA A 10 59.89 -12.25 -5.84
CA ALA A 10 58.64 -12.96 -5.59
C ALA A 10 57.78 -12.24 -4.52
N SER A 11 58.42 -11.74 -3.46
CA SER A 11 57.74 -10.99 -2.41
C SER A 11 57.13 -9.68 -2.93
N LEU A 12 57.85 -8.96 -3.80
CA LEU A 12 57.35 -7.75 -4.45
C LEU A 12 56.14 -8.05 -5.36
N ILE A 13 56.21 -9.11 -6.16
CA ILE A 13 55.10 -9.53 -7.03
C ILE A 13 53.87 -9.90 -6.20
N ALA A 14 54.05 -10.66 -5.12
CA ALA A 14 52.97 -11.03 -4.22
C ALA A 14 52.32 -9.79 -3.57
N MET A 15 53.12 -8.81 -3.13
CA MET A 15 52.61 -7.55 -2.58
C MET A 15 51.83 -6.73 -3.62
N LEU A 16 52.33 -6.63 -4.85
CA LEU A 16 51.62 -5.94 -5.92
C LEU A 16 50.29 -6.62 -6.25
N PHE A 17 50.30 -7.95 -6.37
CA PHE A 17 49.09 -8.73 -6.63
C PHE A 17 48.06 -8.58 -5.50
N ALA A 18 48.50 -8.66 -4.23
CA ALA A 18 47.63 -8.45 -3.08
C ALA A 18 47.02 -7.04 -3.06
N SER A 19 47.80 -6.01 -3.39
CA SER A 19 47.33 -4.63 -3.42
C SER A 19 46.29 -4.36 -4.51
N LEU A 20 46.42 -5.02 -5.68
CA LEU A 20 45.44 -4.95 -6.76
C LEU A 20 44.12 -5.63 -6.36
N LEU A 21 44.22 -6.80 -5.72
CA LEU A 21 43.07 -7.53 -5.22
C LEU A 21 42.33 -6.69 -4.16
N GLN A 22 43.03 -6.15 -3.17
CA GLN A 22 42.42 -5.31 -2.12
C GLN A 22 41.70 -4.09 -2.71
N ARG A 23 42.32 -3.36 -3.63
CA ARG A 23 41.72 -2.14 -4.19
C ARG A 23 40.48 -2.42 -5.04
N LYS A 24 40.45 -3.51 -5.81
CA LYS A 24 39.30 -3.86 -6.66
C LYS A 24 38.09 -4.35 -5.85
N PHE A 25 38.34 -5.18 -4.83
CA PHE A 25 37.28 -5.79 -4.02
C PHE A 25 36.69 -4.84 -2.96
N LEU A 26 37.54 -4.10 -2.22
CA LEU A 26 37.03 -3.21 -1.16
C LEU A 26 36.14 -2.10 -1.69
N GLY A 27 36.47 -1.52 -2.86
CA GLY A 27 35.68 -0.43 -3.43
C GLY A 27 34.24 -0.85 -3.76
N SER A 28 34.08 -2.03 -4.37
CA SER A 28 32.75 -2.52 -4.78
C SER A 28 31.87 -2.88 -3.59
N ILE A 29 32.45 -3.47 -2.53
CA ILE A 29 31.69 -3.83 -1.32
C ILE A 29 31.31 -2.59 -0.52
N LEU A 30 32.18 -1.59 -0.43
CA LEU A 30 31.88 -0.33 0.26
C LEU A 30 30.74 0.42 -0.44
N GLU A 31 30.77 0.52 -1.77
CA GLU A 31 29.69 1.15 -2.54
C GLU A 31 28.35 0.42 -2.33
N LEU A 32 28.35 -0.92 -2.40
CA LEU A 32 27.14 -1.71 -2.17
C LEU A 32 26.60 -1.51 -0.74
N THR A 33 27.50 -1.46 0.24
CA THR A 33 27.14 -1.24 1.66
C THR A 33 26.54 0.15 1.86
N GLU A 34 27.13 1.18 1.27
CA GLU A 34 26.61 2.55 1.30
C GLU A 34 25.22 2.62 0.67
N LYS A 35 25.03 2.02 -0.50
CA LYS A 35 23.72 1.97 -1.16
C LYS A 35 22.69 1.20 -0.33
N ALA A 36 23.06 0.06 0.23
CA ALA A 36 22.16 -0.70 1.11
C ALA A 36 21.75 0.11 2.36
N HIS A 37 22.66 0.88 2.94
CA HIS A 37 22.34 1.77 4.05
C HIS A 37 21.37 2.88 3.63
N LEU A 38 21.60 3.52 2.48
CA LEU A 38 20.69 4.55 1.95
C LEU A 38 19.27 4.01 1.72
N VAL A 39 19.13 2.81 1.13
CA VAL A 39 17.83 2.15 0.97
C VAL A 39 17.18 1.91 2.33
N SER A 40 17.93 1.40 3.30
CA SER A 40 17.39 1.08 4.62
C SER A 40 16.96 2.30 5.44
N GLU A 41 17.64 3.45 5.26
CA GLU A 41 17.37 4.67 6.03
C GLU A 41 16.27 5.52 5.37
N HIS A 42 16.29 5.64 4.04
CA HIS A 42 15.44 6.57 3.30
C HIS A 42 14.29 5.87 2.54
N GLY A 43 14.33 4.54 2.39
CA GLY A 43 13.33 3.80 1.62
C GLY A 43 13.36 4.10 0.13
N ASP A 44 14.43 4.70 -0.39
CA ASP A 44 14.57 4.97 -1.82
C ASP A 44 15.02 3.70 -2.54
N TYR A 45 14.05 2.94 -3.05
CA TYR A 45 14.28 1.71 -3.80
C TYR A 45 14.60 1.94 -5.27
N ALA A 46 14.61 3.18 -5.78
CA ALA A 46 14.95 3.49 -7.17
C ALA A 46 16.48 3.52 -7.41
N ILE A 47 17.28 3.59 -6.33
CA ILE A 47 18.73 3.59 -6.43
C ILE A 47 19.26 2.25 -6.95
N ARG A 48 20.40 2.28 -7.64
CA ARG A 48 21.08 1.07 -8.12
C ARG A 48 22.56 1.12 -7.78
N ALA A 49 23.11 0.00 -7.34
CA ALA A 49 24.55 -0.16 -7.15
C ALA A 49 25.22 -0.47 -8.49
N LYS A 50 26.41 0.10 -8.73
CA LYS A 50 27.13 -0.10 -9.99
C LYS A 50 27.87 -1.43 -10.01
N LYS A 51 27.64 -2.23 -11.04
CA LYS A 51 28.42 -3.46 -11.26
C LYS A 51 29.81 -3.13 -11.82
N LEU A 52 30.86 -3.38 -11.03
CA LEU A 52 32.26 -3.11 -11.40
C LEU A 52 33.08 -4.37 -11.70
N SER A 53 32.55 -5.55 -11.39
CA SER A 53 33.19 -6.84 -11.63
C SER A 53 32.16 -7.88 -12.09
N ASN A 54 32.62 -8.95 -12.76
CA ASN A 54 31.79 -10.07 -13.21
C ASN A 54 32.05 -11.35 -12.39
N ASP A 55 32.45 -11.18 -11.13
CA ASP A 55 32.69 -12.22 -10.15
C ASP A 55 31.52 -12.32 -9.16
N GLU A 56 31.71 -13.01 -8.03
CA GLU A 56 30.71 -13.18 -6.99
C GLU A 56 30.20 -11.84 -6.42
N VAL A 57 31.06 -10.81 -6.35
CA VAL A 57 30.66 -9.47 -5.92
C VAL A 57 29.77 -8.83 -6.98
N GLY A 58 30.12 -8.98 -8.25
CA GLY A 58 29.27 -8.58 -9.36
C GLY A 58 27.88 -9.21 -9.33
N TYR A 59 27.82 -10.51 -9.06
CA TYR A 59 26.56 -11.25 -8.93
C TYR A 59 25.72 -10.77 -7.75
N LEU A 60 26.36 -10.43 -6.62
CA LEU A 60 25.67 -9.85 -5.47
C LEU A 60 25.06 -8.48 -5.79
N VAL A 61 25.77 -7.63 -6.54
CA VAL A 61 25.25 -6.34 -7.01
C VAL A 61 24.02 -6.52 -7.91
N ASP A 62 24.07 -7.47 -8.85
CA ASP A 62 22.93 -7.78 -9.73
C ASP A 62 21.72 -8.28 -8.93
N THR A 63 21.96 -9.16 -7.96
CA THR A 63 20.91 -9.70 -7.08
C THR A 63 20.30 -8.59 -6.22
N PHE A 64 21.13 -7.71 -5.65
CA PHE A 64 20.68 -6.56 -4.88
C PHE A 64 19.80 -5.63 -5.73
N ASN A 65 20.24 -5.25 -6.92
CA ASN A 65 19.46 -4.42 -7.83
C ASN A 65 18.15 -5.08 -8.26
N THR A 66 18.13 -6.40 -8.43
CA THR A 66 16.92 -7.17 -8.75
C THR A 66 15.92 -7.11 -7.60
N MET A 67 16.38 -7.31 -6.35
CA MET A 67 15.52 -7.19 -5.17
C MET A 67 14.93 -5.79 -5.04
N LEU A 68 15.72 -4.73 -5.30
CA LEU A 68 15.21 -3.35 -5.27
C LEU A 68 14.12 -3.12 -6.32
N GLY A 69 14.29 -3.64 -7.53
CA GLY A 69 13.27 -3.53 -8.59
C GLY A 69 11.97 -4.25 -8.24
N GLU A 70 12.04 -5.43 -7.61
CA GLU A 70 10.85 -6.13 -7.13
C GLU A 70 10.14 -5.37 -6.01
N ILE A 71 10.89 -4.79 -5.07
CA ILE A 71 10.31 -3.98 -3.99
C ILE A 71 9.64 -2.72 -4.55
N GLU A 72 10.30 -2.02 -5.48
CA GLU A 72 9.76 -0.83 -6.15
C GLU A 72 8.44 -1.15 -6.85
N LYS A 73 8.39 -2.22 -7.64
CA LYS A 73 7.18 -2.69 -8.31
C LYS A 73 6.06 -3.03 -7.32
N GLN A 74 6.37 -3.76 -6.25
CA GLN A 74 5.37 -4.10 -5.23
C GLN A 74 4.82 -2.84 -4.55
N ASN A 75 5.67 -1.85 -4.30
CA ASN A 75 5.26 -0.59 -3.71
C ASN A 75 4.31 0.19 -4.64
N GLU A 76 4.59 0.25 -5.94
CA GLU A 76 3.69 0.84 -6.93
C GLU A 76 2.34 0.12 -7.02
N GLU A 77 2.36 -1.22 -6.97
CA GLU A 77 1.14 -2.04 -6.95
C GLU A 77 0.30 -1.78 -5.70
N ILE A 78 0.95 -1.67 -4.53
CA ILE A 78 0.28 -1.34 -3.26
C ILE A 78 -0.34 0.06 -3.31
N LEU A 79 0.39 1.06 -3.79
CA LEU A 79 -0.12 2.42 -3.93
C LEU A 79 -1.32 2.46 -4.87
N THR A 80 -1.22 1.80 -6.03
CA THR A 80 -2.31 1.71 -7.00
C THR A 80 -3.54 1.00 -6.40
N ALA A 81 -3.32 -0.08 -5.64
CA ALA A 81 -4.41 -0.80 -4.99
C ALA A 81 -5.07 0.02 -3.88
N ARG A 82 -4.28 0.76 -3.09
CA ARG A 82 -4.78 1.69 -2.08
C ARG A 82 -5.64 2.78 -2.72
N ASP A 83 -5.14 3.44 -3.76
CA ASP A 83 -5.83 4.55 -4.41
C ASP A 83 -7.18 4.09 -4.99
N LYS A 84 -7.22 2.90 -5.60
CA LYS A 84 -8.47 2.28 -6.07
C LYS A 84 -9.43 1.95 -4.93
N ALA A 85 -8.91 1.49 -3.80
CA ALA A 85 -9.73 1.18 -2.63
C ALA A 85 -10.32 2.45 -2.01
N GLU A 86 -9.53 3.52 -1.90
CA GLU A 86 -10.00 4.84 -1.43
C GLU A 86 -11.05 5.43 -2.37
N GLU A 87 -10.84 5.37 -3.69
CA GLU A 87 -11.84 5.83 -4.67
C GLU A 87 -13.15 5.03 -4.56
N ALA A 88 -13.07 3.71 -4.45
CA ALA A 88 -14.24 2.86 -4.29
C ALA A 88 -15.00 3.13 -2.98
N ASP A 89 -14.28 3.37 -1.88
CA ASP A 89 -14.89 3.70 -0.59
C ASP A 89 -15.55 5.08 -0.63
N GLN A 90 -14.92 6.07 -1.28
CA GLN A 90 -15.49 7.39 -1.47
C GLN A 90 -16.79 7.34 -2.29
N ILE A 91 -16.79 6.61 -3.43
CA ILE A 91 -17.99 6.41 -4.25
C ILE A 91 -19.08 5.71 -3.44
N LYS A 92 -18.71 4.70 -2.64
CA LYS A 92 -19.66 3.98 -1.79
C LYS A 92 -20.27 4.91 -0.74
N SER A 93 -19.47 5.72 -0.05
CA SER A 93 -19.96 6.68 0.94
C SER A 93 -20.89 7.72 0.32
N GLU A 94 -20.53 8.27 -0.84
CA GLU A 94 -21.37 9.21 -1.56
C GLU A 94 -22.70 8.56 -1.99
N PHE A 95 -22.64 7.35 -2.54
CA PHE A 95 -23.83 6.59 -2.91
C PHE A 95 -24.75 6.36 -1.71
N LEU A 96 -24.21 5.89 -0.58
CA LEU A 96 -25.00 5.62 0.63
C LEU A 96 -25.61 6.90 1.21
N ALA A 97 -24.85 8.00 1.27
CA ALA A 97 -25.36 9.29 1.73
C ALA A 97 -26.51 9.78 0.83
N ASN A 98 -26.32 9.74 -0.49
CA ASN A 98 -27.34 10.14 -1.45
C ASN A 98 -28.60 9.26 -1.34
N MET A 99 -28.44 7.94 -1.30
CA MET A 99 -29.56 7.01 -1.13
C MET A 99 -30.31 7.23 0.19
N SER A 100 -29.60 7.45 1.30
CA SER A 100 -30.21 7.74 2.61
C SER A 100 -31.07 9.00 2.53
N HIS A 101 -30.56 10.08 1.90
CA HIS A 101 -31.32 11.31 1.68
C HIS A 101 -32.54 11.12 0.78
N GLU A 102 -32.38 10.41 -0.34
CA GLU A 102 -33.45 10.17 -1.31
C GLU A 102 -34.56 9.25 -0.77
N ILE A 103 -34.26 8.34 0.16
CA ILE A 103 -35.27 7.49 0.80
C ILE A 103 -35.91 8.18 2.01
N ARG A 104 -35.14 8.96 2.80
CA ARG A 104 -35.67 9.70 3.96
C ARG A 104 -36.82 10.63 3.57
N THR A 105 -36.69 11.32 2.44
CA THR A 105 -37.70 12.29 1.96
C THR A 105 -39.08 11.67 1.72
N PRO A 106 -39.24 10.65 0.85
CA PRO A 106 -40.53 9.99 0.66
C PRO A 106 -40.99 9.27 1.93
N MET A 107 -40.08 8.74 2.76
CA MET A 107 -40.50 8.08 4.00
C MET A 107 -41.11 9.04 5.02
N ASN A 108 -40.52 10.22 5.20
CA ASN A 108 -41.12 11.26 6.04
C ASN A 108 -42.51 11.68 5.52
N GLY A 109 -42.70 11.68 4.19
CA GLY A 109 -44.01 11.90 3.57
C GLY A 109 -45.02 10.80 3.88
N ILE A 110 -44.62 9.52 3.79
CA ILE A 110 -45.46 8.37 4.13
C ILE A 110 -45.83 8.40 5.61
N ILE A 111 -44.87 8.63 6.50
CA ILE A 111 -45.11 8.75 7.95
C ILE A 111 -46.13 9.86 8.22
N GLY A 112 -45.90 11.07 7.69
CA GLY A 112 -46.82 12.19 7.90
C GLY A 112 -48.22 11.92 7.35
N MET A 113 -48.34 11.28 6.19
CA MET A 113 -49.64 10.96 5.59
C MET A 113 -50.37 9.85 6.36
N THR A 114 -49.64 8.84 6.85
CA THR A 114 -50.20 7.75 7.66
C THR A 114 -50.64 8.28 9.04
N ASP A 115 -49.84 9.14 9.67
CA ASP A 115 -50.19 9.74 10.97
C ASP A 115 -51.47 10.60 10.84
N LEU A 116 -51.59 11.41 9.79
CA LEU A 116 -52.82 12.15 9.48
C LEU A 116 -54.01 11.21 9.20
N ALA A 117 -53.79 10.11 8.48
CA ALA A 117 -54.84 9.14 8.20
C ALA A 117 -55.35 8.46 9.49
N ILE A 118 -54.46 8.11 10.42
CA ILE A 118 -54.80 7.54 11.74
C ILE A 118 -55.73 8.47 12.52
N GLU A 119 -55.45 9.78 12.51
CA GLU A 119 -56.29 10.79 13.17
C GLU A 119 -57.71 10.88 12.57
N MET A 120 -57.86 10.59 11.28
CA MET A 120 -59.13 10.66 10.54
C MET A 120 -59.93 9.34 10.56
N CYS A 121 -59.37 8.25 11.08
CA CYS A 121 -60.00 6.92 11.11
C CYS A 121 -61.24 6.87 12.00
N GLN A 122 -62.29 6.21 11.51
CA GLN A 122 -63.51 5.95 12.29
C GLN A 122 -63.66 4.47 12.70
N SER A 123 -62.94 3.56 12.03
CA SER A 123 -62.92 2.12 12.36
C SER A 123 -61.64 1.76 13.11
N GLU A 124 -61.78 0.95 14.16
CA GLU A 124 -60.64 0.43 14.93
C GLU A 124 -59.74 -0.47 14.07
N GLU A 125 -60.31 -1.23 13.14
CA GLU A 125 -59.55 -2.11 12.23
C GLU A 125 -58.69 -1.31 11.23
N GLN A 126 -59.17 -0.14 10.78
CA GLN A 126 -58.39 0.77 9.93
C GLN A 126 -57.25 1.42 10.72
N ARG A 127 -57.51 1.81 11.97
CA ARG A 127 -56.50 2.36 12.87
C ARG A 127 -55.39 1.35 13.11
N GLU A 128 -55.73 0.10 13.45
CA GLU A 128 -54.76 -0.97 13.69
C GLU A 128 -53.88 -1.22 12.44
N CYS A 129 -54.50 -1.28 11.25
CA CYS A 129 -53.77 -1.43 9.99
C CYS A 129 -52.79 -0.27 9.72
N LEU A 130 -53.21 0.97 9.89
CA LEU A 130 -52.34 2.14 9.68
C LEU A 130 -51.25 2.26 10.76
N GLN A 131 -51.53 1.84 12.00
CA GLN A 131 -50.54 1.75 13.06
C GLN A 131 -49.39 0.83 12.64
N HIS A 132 -49.70 -0.35 12.08
CA HIS A 132 -48.69 -1.26 11.55
C HIS A 132 -47.88 -0.67 10.39
N VAL A 133 -48.50 0.14 9.52
CA VAL A 133 -47.79 0.86 8.45
C VAL A 133 -46.86 1.91 9.04
N SER A 134 -47.32 2.69 10.03
CA SER A 134 -46.52 3.72 10.72
C SER A 134 -45.32 3.10 11.43
N ASP A 135 -45.53 2.05 12.24
CA ASP A 135 -44.47 1.33 12.95
C ASP A 135 -43.41 0.79 11.98
N SER A 136 -43.84 0.23 10.84
CA SER A 136 -42.94 -0.26 9.80
C SER A 136 -42.14 0.88 9.14
N ALA A 137 -42.78 2.02 8.90
CA ALA A 137 -42.13 3.19 8.31
C ALA A 137 -41.08 3.81 9.25
N TYR A 138 -41.39 3.94 10.54
CA TYR A 138 -40.44 4.39 11.55
C TYR A 138 -39.28 3.41 11.75
N SER A 139 -39.55 2.10 11.73
CA SER A 139 -38.50 1.06 11.78
C SER A 139 -37.54 1.15 10.59
N LEU A 140 -38.06 1.29 9.38
CA LEU A 140 -37.24 1.45 8.17
C LEU A 140 -36.42 2.74 8.21
N LEU A 141 -37.01 3.84 8.68
CA LEU A 141 -36.29 5.11 8.85
C LEU A 141 -35.15 4.99 9.87
N GLY A 142 -35.35 4.22 10.94
CA GLY A 142 -34.30 3.87 11.90
C GLY A 142 -33.13 3.16 11.22
N ILE A 143 -33.41 2.10 10.46
CA ILE A 143 -32.38 1.35 9.72
C ILE A 143 -31.61 2.27 8.76
N ILE A 144 -32.30 3.17 8.04
CA ILE A 144 -31.66 4.09 7.07
C ILE A 144 -30.78 5.14 7.75
N ASN A 145 -31.13 5.55 8.99
CA ASN A 145 -30.32 6.50 9.75
C ASN A 145 -29.05 5.88 10.34
N ASP A 146 -29.02 4.55 10.48
CA ASP A 146 -27.87 3.78 11.00
C ASP A 146 -26.89 3.32 9.89
N ILE A 147 -27.19 3.61 8.62
CA ILE A 147 -26.37 3.28 7.43
C ILE A 147 -25.38 4.40 7.11
#